data_AF-A0A925BKX3-F1
#
_entry.id   AF-A0A925BKX3-F1
#
_cell.length_a   1.000
_cell.length_b   1.000
_cell.length_c   1.000
_cell.angle_alpha   90.00
_cell.angle_beta   90.00
_cell.angle_gamma   90.00
#
_symmetry.space_group_name_H-M   'P 1'
#
loop_
_entity.id
_entity.type
_entity.pdbx_description
1 polymer ?
#
loop_
_entity_poly.entity_id
_entity_poly.type
_entity_poly.pdbx_seq_one_letter_code
_entity_poly.pdbx_strand_id
1 'polypeptide(L)'
;SRAKKVERSVFQTFRWLAMDANVAPKYTLDTVEAIVTQPEVRIEGLLLTLKLTDLALAAELPLFHKRIRSWGYRRVRAPQLAFNRQEVCVVATDLGH
;
A
#
# COMPACT_ATOMS: atom_id res chain seq x y z
N SER A 1 17.89 -10.26 -3.89
CA SER A 1 17.63 -8.81 -3.73
C SER A 1 17.73 -8.45 -2.25
N ARG A 2 18.32 -7.28 -1.95
CA ARG A 2 18.70 -6.80 -0.60
C ARG A 2 17.52 -6.62 0.39
N ALA A 3 16.27 -6.71 -0.10
CA ALA A 3 15.05 -6.56 0.68
C ALA A 3 14.72 -7.74 1.61
N LYS A 4 15.35 -8.92 1.45
CA LYS A 4 15.01 -10.13 2.23
C LYS A 4 15.60 -10.20 3.65
N LYS A 5 16.34 -9.20 4.13
CA LYS A 5 17.11 -9.30 5.39
C LYS A 5 17.11 -8.03 6.24
N VAL A 6 16.05 -7.23 6.18
CA VAL A 6 15.82 -6.18 7.18
C VAL A 6 15.32 -6.86 8.46
N GLU A 7 15.99 -6.62 9.59
CA GLU A 7 15.57 -7.19 10.87
C GLU A 7 14.16 -6.72 11.23
N ARG A 8 13.30 -7.67 11.61
CA ARG A 8 11.85 -7.46 11.75
C ARG A 8 11.48 -6.47 12.86
N SER A 9 12.35 -6.34 13.87
CA SER A 9 12.25 -5.36 14.96
C SER A 9 12.30 -3.91 14.46
N VAL A 10 12.92 -3.65 13.31
CA VAL A 10 13.02 -2.31 12.73
C VAL A 10 11.62 -1.75 12.45
N PHE A 11 10.67 -2.59 11.99
CA PHE A 11 9.30 -2.16 11.70
C PHE A 11 8.46 -1.80 12.94
N GLN A 12 8.87 -2.21 14.15
CA GLN A 12 8.13 -1.87 15.39
C GLN A 12 8.21 -0.38 15.74
N THR A 13 9.26 0.31 15.27
CA THR A 13 9.46 1.75 15.51
C THR A 13 8.73 2.64 14.51
N PHE A 14 8.38 2.12 13.35
CA PHE A 14 7.71 2.89 12.31
C PHE A 14 6.19 2.76 12.45
N ARG A 15 5.51 3.89 12.26
CA ARG A 15 4.04 3.96 12.18
C ARG A 15 3.53 4.16 10.77
N TRP A 16 4.41 4.52 9.85
CA TRP A 16 4.07 4.76 8.46
C TRP A 16 4.93 3.90 7.54
N LEU A 17 4.28 3.32 6.53
CA LEU A 17 4.96 2.64 5.43
C LEU A 17 4.68 3.40 4.13
N ALA A 18 5.75 3.85 3.49
CA ALA A 18 5.70 4.42 2.15
C ALA A 18 6.28 3.42 1.14
N MET A 19 5.59 3.23 0.01
CA MET A 19 6.09 2.39 -1.08
C MET A 19 5.79 3.03 -2.43
N ASP A 20 6.84 3.42 -3.13
CA ASP A 20 6.81 3.81 -4.54
C ASP A 20 7.67 2.79 -5.31
N ALA A 21 7.00 1.93 -6.07
CA ALA A 21 7.65 0.87 -6.81
C ALA A 21 7.17 0.88 -8.26
N ASN A 22 8.12 0.72 -9.20
CA ASN A 22 7.81 0.65 -10.62
C ASN A 22 7.43 -0.79 -11.03
N VAL A 23 6.35 -1.30 -10.44
CA VAL A 23 5.80 -2.65 -10.68
C VAL A 23 4.28 -2.57 -10.82
N ALA A 24 3.66 -3.61 -11.38
CA ALA A 24 2.20 -3.68 -11.46
C ALA A 24 1.56 -3.60 -10.07
N PRO A 25 0.36 -3.01 -9.90
CA PRO A 25 -0.25 -2.71 -8.60
C PRO A 25 -0.34 -3.92 -7.68
N LYS A 26 -0.62 -5.10 -8.26
CA LYS A 26 -0.69 -6.36 -7.55
C LYS A 26 0.58 -6.66 -6.75
N TYR A 27 1.77 -6.47 -7.34
CA TYR A 27 3.03 -6.73 -6.64
C TYR A 27 3.24 -5.80 -5.44
N THR A 28 2.90 -4.51 -5.59
CA THR A 28 2.92 -3.55 -4.48
C THR A 28 1.97 -4.01 -3.36
N LEU A 29 0.73 -4.37 -3.71
CA LEU A 29 -0.27 -4.79 -2.73
C LEU A 29 0.11 -6.10 -2.03
N ASP A 30 0.62 -7.09 -2.76
CA ASP A 30 1.09 -8.37 -2.21
C ASP A 30 2.24 -8.15 -1.22
N THR A 31 3.16 -7.23 -1.55
CA THR A 31 4.30 -6.89 -0.68
C THR A 31 3.85 -6.18 0.59
N VAL A 32 2.94 -5.21 0.47
CA VAL A 32 2.45 -4.44 1.61
C VAL A 32 1.60 -5.31 2.53
N GLU A 33 0.71 -6.14 1.97
CA GLU A 33 -0.12 -7.07 2.73
C GLU A 33 0.72 -8.00 3.60
N ALA A 34 1.78 -8.57 3.02
CA ALA A 34 2.70 -9.45 3.73
C ALA A 34 3.41 -8.77 4.91
N ILE A 35 3.46 -7.42 4.95
CA ILE A 35 4.04 -6.64 6.05
C ILE A 35 2.96 -6.28 7.07
N VAL A 36 1.89 -5.61 6.63
CA VAL A 36 0.91 -4.96 7.52
C VAL A 36 -0.04 -5.94 8.21
N THR A 37 -0.16 -7.17 7.70
CA THR A 37 -0.99 -8.21 8.33
C THR A 37 -0.25 -9.03 9.38
N GLN A 38 1.04 -8.77 9.61
CA GLN A 38 1.80 -9.45 10.65
C GLN A 38 1.40 -8.92 12.04
N PRO A 39 1.13 -9.79 13.04
CA PRO A 39 0.68 -9.37 14.38
C PRO A 39 1.64 -8.41 15.12
N GLU A 40 2.95 -8.53 14.84
CA GLU A 40 4.02 -7.77 15.48
C GLU A 40 4.18 -6.36 14.89
N VAL A 41 3.56 -6.10 13.73
CA VAL A 41 3.73 -4.88 12.95
C VAL A 41 2.63 -3.88 13.30
N ARG A 42 3.03 -2.64 13.60
CA ARG A 42 2.12 -1.55 14.00
C ARG A 42 2.19 -0.37 13.04
N ILE A 43 1.92 -0.64 11.76
CA ILE A 43 1.81 0.42 10.76
C ILE A 43 0.40 1.02 10.84
N GLU A 44 0.32 2.26 11.32
CA GLU A 44 -0.92 3.02 11.49
C GLU A 44 -1.32 3.78 10.21
N GLY A 45 -0.37 3.97 9.28
CA GLY A 45 -0.59 4.68 8.03
C GLY A 45 0.20 4.14 6.84
N LEU A 46 -0.41 4.21 5.64
CA LEU A 46 0.21 3.84 4.37
C LEU A 46 0.21 5.02 3.41
N LEU A 47 1.30 5.11 2.64
CA LEU A 47 1.43 5.97 1.47
C LEU A 47 1.97 5.13 0.30
N LEU A 48 1.09 4.71 -0.61
CA LEU A 48 1.43 3.80 -1.70
C LEU A 48 1.30 4.48 -3.05
N THR A 49 2.21 4.20 -3.97
CA THR A 49 2.03 4.52 -5.39
C THR A 49 1.67 3.23 -6.14
N LEU A 50 0.49 3.21 -6.76
CA LEU A 50 0.07 2.12 -7.64
C LEU A 50 0.22 2.57 -9.09
N LYS A 51 1.16 1.95 -9.82
CA LYS A 51 1.38 2.21 -11.25
C LYS A 51 0.31 1.50 -12.08
N LEU A 52 -0.55 2.25 -12.74
CA LEU A 52 -1.52 1.78 -13.72
C LEU A 52 -0.82 1.61 -15.09
N THR A 53 0.03 0.59 -15.18
CA THR A 53 0.79 0.25 -16.41
C THR A 53 -0.11 -0.06 -17.60
N ASP A 54 -1.38 -0.35 -17.35
CA ASP A 54 -2.46 -0.50 -18.32
C ASP A 54 -3.67 0.33 -17.83
N LEU A 55 -4.33 1.04 -18.74
CA LEU A 55 -5.55 1.79 -18.44
C LEU A 55 -6.70 0.90 -17.94
N ALA A 56 -6.73 -0.38 -18.34
CA ALA A 56 -7.71 -1.34 -17.82
C ALA A 56 -7.64 -1.48 -16.29
N LEU A 57 -6.47 -1.29 -15.68
CA LEU A 57 -6.29 -1.36 -14.23
C LEU A 57 -7.00 -0.23 -13.48
N ALA A 58 -7.36 0.87 -14.16
CA ALA A 58 -8.16 1.93 -13.54
C ALA A 58 -9.54 1.40 -13.09
N ALA A 59 -10.10 0.43 -13.83
CA ALA A 59 -11.35 -0.23 -13.46
C ALA A 59 -11.22 -1.12 -12.20
N GLU A 60 -10.00 -1.54 -11.85
CA GLU A 60 -9.70 -2.36 -10.67
C GLU A 60 -9.45 -1.53 -9.40
N LEU A 61 -9.37 -0.20 -9.49
CA LEU A 61 -9.16 0.67 -8.33
C LEU A 61 -10.12 0.39 -7.16
N PRO A 62 -11.43 0.13 -7.37
CA PRO A 62 -12.33 -0.27 -6.28
C PRO A 62 -11.92 -1.58 -5.59
N LEU A 63 -11.34 -2.53 -6.34
CA LEU A 63 -10.85 -3.80 -5.78
C LEU A 63 -9.60 -3.58 -4.93
N PHE A 64 -8.66 -2.74 -5.39
CA PHE A 64 -7.49 -2.38 -4.60
C PHE A 64 -7.89 -1.63 -3.31
N HIS A 65 -8.86 -0.72 -3.41
CA HIS A 65 -9.42 -0.03 -2.25
C HIS A 65 -10.02 -1.00 -1.23
N LYS A 66 -10.85 -1.94 -1.70
CA LYS A 66 -11.45 -3.00 -0.86
C LYS A 66 -10.38 -3.87 -0.20
N ARG A 67 -9.33 -4.25 -0.95
CA ARG A 67 -8.21 -5.04 -0.44
C ARG A 67 -7.48 -4.32 0.69
N ILE A 68 -7.12 -3.06 0.50
CA ILE A 68 -6.43 -2.25 1.53
C ILE A 68 -7.31 -2.07 2.78
N ARG A 69 -8.62 -1.88 2.60
CA ARG A 69 -9.57 -1.82 3.74
C ARG A 69 -9.62 -3.13 4.52
N SER A 70 -9.47 -4.28 3.86
CA SER A 70 -9.48 -5.59 4.52
C SER A 70 -8.30 -5.80 5.49
N TRP A 71 -7.25 -4.99 5.38
CA TRP A 71 -6.12 -4.98 6.32
C TRP A 71 -6.40 -4.18 7.60
N GLY A 72 -7.60 -3.61 7.76
CA GLY A 72 -8.04 -2.90 8.96
C GLY A 72 -8.06 -1.37 8.85
N TYR A 73 -7.57 -0.78 7.75
CA TYR A 73 -7.60 0.67 7.55
C TYR A 73 -9.01 1.17 7.22
N ARG A 74 -9.59 1.99 8.09
CA ARG A 74 -10.97 2.50 7.90
C ARG A 74 -11.03 3.62 6.86
N ARG A 75 -9.99 4.44 6.80
CA ARG A 75 -9.88 5.57 5.86
C ARG A 75 -8.89 5.23 4.77
N VAL A 76 -9.38 4.99 3.56
CA VAL A 76 -8.55 4.73 2.37
C VAL A 76 -8.97 5.71 1.27
N ARG A 77 -8.02 6.49 0.75
CA ARG A 77 -8.22 7.43 -0.36
C ARG A 77 -7.21 7.10 -1.45
N ALA A 78 -7.63 7.19 -2.72
CA ALA A 78 -6.77 6.92 -3.86
C ALA A 78 -6.82 8.07 -4.89
N PRO A 79 -6.39 9.31 -4.54
CA PRO A 79 -6.34 10.40 -5.51
C PRO A 79 -5.38 10.08 -6.67
N GLN A 80 -5.81 10.40 -7.89
CA GLN A 80 -4.91 10.50 -9.04
C GLN A 80 -4.09 11.79 -8.90
N LEU A 81 -2.78 11.70 -9.05
CA LEU A 81 -1.91 12.87 -9.03
C LEU A 81 -1.96 13.59 -10.38
N ALA A 82 -1.97 14.93 -10.35
CA ALA A 82 -2.23 15.79 -11.52
C ALA A 82 -1.24 15.60 -12.69
N PHE A 83 -0.05 15.05 -12.45
CA PHE A 83 1.05 15.02 -13.42
C PHE A 83 1.27 13.69 -14.14
N ASN A 84 0.63 12.59 -13.71
CA ASN A 84 0.94 11.28 -14.27
C ASN A 84 -0.34 10.43 -14.43
N ARG A 85 -0.79 10.25 -15.67
CA ARG A 85 -2.09 9.62 -15.98
C ARG A 85 -2.16 8.13 -15.64
N GLN A 86 -1.02 7.52 -15.36
CA GLN A 86 -0.87 6.07 -15.15
C GLN A 86 -0.44 5.73 -13.73
N GLU A 87 -0.75 6.56 -12.72
CA GLU A 87 -0.58 6.15 -11.33
C GLU A 87 -1.63 6.79 -10.42
N VAL A 88 -1.88 6.12 -9.31
CA VAL A 88 -2.65 6.67 -8.20
C VAL A 88 -1.82 6.64 -6.93
N CYS A 89 -1.96 7.67 -6.12
CA CYS A 89 -1.43 7.68 -4.77
C CYS A 89 -2.52 7.19 -3.83
N VAL A 90 -2.21 6.19 -3.01
CA VAL A 90 -3.11 5.68 -1.97
C VAL A 90 -2.63 6.15 -0.62
N VAL A 91 -3.52 6.74 0.16
CA VAL A 91 -3.33 7.04 1.57
C VAL A 91 -4.32 6.21 2.38
N ALA A 92 -3.80 5.36 3.27
CA ALA A 92 -4.61 4.58 4.19
C ALA A 92 -4.24 4.92 5.64
N THR A 93 -5.22 5.14 6.51
CA THR A 93 -5.02 5.47 7.92
C THR A 93 -6.14 4.87 8.75
N ASP A 94 -6.13 5.16 10.06
CA ASP A 94 -7.23 4.84 10.96
C ASP A 94 -7.41 3.32 11.08
N LEU A 95 -6.30 2.65 11.42
CA LEU A 95 -6.26 1.21 11.66
C LEU A 95 -7.18 0.89 12.85
N GLY A 96 -8.23 0.11 12.60
CA GLY A 96 -9.14 -0.35 13.64
C GLY A 96 -8.46 -1.41 14.50
N HIS A 97 -8.09 -1.03 15.73
CA HIS A 97 -7.84 -1.98 16.82
C HIS A 97 -9.14 -2.28 17.57
#